data_AF-A0A016SCN0-F1
#
_entry.id   AF-A0A016SCN0-F1
#
_cell.length_a   1.000
_cell.length_b   1.000
_cell.length_c   1.000
_cell.angle_alpha   90.00
_cell.angle_beta   90.00
_cell.angle_gamma   90.00
#
_symmetry.space_group_name_H-M   'P 1'
#
loop_
_entity.id
_entity.type
_entity.pdbx_description
1 polymer ?
#
loop_
_entity_poly.entity_id
_entity_poly.type
_entity_poly.pdbx_seq_one_letter_code
_entity_poly.pdbx_strand_id
1 'polypeptide(L)'
;MYTPTTAYRFSFHRYPMMDWINKKVTCNLVGAGDHIVVLIKHDVTNPRSEKYVGTYSKAKDMAFYMRGGSQKKVLRNVKSNMKSGNLGAQMLEVICEMEFAQAGRGR
;
A
#
# COMPACT_ATOMS: atom_id res chain seq x y z
N MET A 1 20.17 27.28 25.65
CA MET A 1 18.78 27.04 25.22
C MET A 1 18.78 25.83 24.30
N TYR A 2 18.28 24.68 24.75
CA TYR A 2 18.08 23.51 23.89
C TYR A 2 16.74 23.70 23.17
N THR A 3 16.76 23.96 21.87
CA THR A 3 15.56 23.85 21.03
C THR A 3 15.20 22.36 20.96
N PRO A 4 14.02 21.94 21.44
CA PRO A 4 13.60 20.56 21.21
C PRO A 4 13.39 20.40 19.71
N THR A 5 14.20 19.56 19.07
CA THR A 5 13.90 19.06 17.73
C THR A 5 12.57 18.34 17.81
N THR A 6 11.52 18.93 17.27
CA THR A 6 10.21 18.32 17.12
C THR A 6 10.40 17.06 16.28
N ALA A 7 10.53 15.91 16.92
CA ALA A 7 10.54 14.64 16.23
C ALA A 7 9.14 14.46 15.64
N TYR A 8 8.99 14.71 14.34
CA TYR A 8 7.77 14.39 13.62
C TYR A 8 7.52 12.90 13.77
N ARG A 9 6.57 12.55 14.65
CA ARG A 9 6.12 11.17 14.80
C ARG A 9 5.12 10.92 13.69
N PHE A 10 5.53 10.12 12.72
CA PHE A 10 4.66 9.56 11.69
C PHE A 10 4.20 8.17 12.12
N SER A 11 2.95 7.85 11.80
CA SER A 11 2.42 6.49 11.87
C SER A 11 2.12 5.97 10.46
N PHE A 12 2.35 4.68 10.24
CA PHE A 12 2.05 4.04 8.96
C PHE A 12 0.81 3.18 9.10
N HIS A 13 -0.18 3.46 8.25
CA HIS A 13 -1.44 2.73 8.19
C HIS A 13 -1.56 2.03 6.84
N ARG A 14 -2.20 0.86 6.86
CA ARG A 14 -2.43 0.07 5.64
C ARG A 14 -3.90 0.11 5.31
N TYR A 15 -4.20 0.34 4.04
CA TYR A 15 -5.57 0.34 3.55
C TYR A 15 -5.67 -0.54 2.31
N PRO A 16 -6.79 -1.25 2.09
CA PRO A 16 -7.04 -1.93 0.83
C PRO A 16 -6.84 -0.97 -0.34
N MET A 17 -6.06 -1.38 -1.34
CA MET A 17 -5.75 -0.53 -2.48
C MET A 17 -7.01 -0.08 -3.23
N MET A 18 -8.07 -0.89 -3.20
CA MET A 18 -9.38 -0.52 -3.77
C MET A 18 -10.04 0.67 -3.07
N ASP A 19 -9.84 0.84 -1.77
CA ASP A 19 -10.39 2.00 -1.05
C ASP A 19 -9.69 3.29 -1.48
N TRP A 20 -8.38 3.23 -1.72
CA TRP A 20 -7.62 4.32 -2.32
C TRP A 20 -8.02 4.58 -3.78
N ILE A 21 -8.13 3.55 -4.62
CA ILE A 21 -8.58 3.65 -6.02
C ILE A 21 -9.94 4.33 -6.14
N ASN A 22 -10.84 4.02 -5.21
CA ASN A 22 -12.20 4.57 -5.16
C ASN A 22 -12.31 5.88 -4.37
N LYS A 23 -11.18 6.46 -3.95
CA LYS A 23 -11.11 7.72 -3.16
C LYS A 23 -11.87 7.67 -1.83
N LYS A 24 -12.10 6.47 -1.27
CA LYS A 24 -12.64 6.30 0.10
C LYS A 24 -11.60 6.64 1.17
N VAL A 25 -10.33 6.44 0.82
CA VAL A 25 -9.18 6.84 1.65
C VAL A 25 -8.32 7.82 0.85
N THR A 26 -8.04 8.97 1.46
CA THR A 26 -7.09 9.97 0.96
C THR A 26 -5.97 10.09 1.98
N CYS A 27 -4.73 9.84 1.56
CA CYS A 27 -3.58 9.83 2.46
C CYS A 27 -2.28 10.16 1.70
N ASN A 28 -1.23 10.47 2.45
CA ASN A 28 0.12 10.58 1.90
C ASN A 28 0.67 9.17 1.65
N LEU A 29 0.77 8.77 0.38
CA LEU A 29 1.28 7.46 0.02
C LEU A 29 2.79 7.41 0.15
N VAL A 30 3.29 6.34 0.76
CA VAL A 30 4.74 6.08 0.79
C VAL A 30 5.19 5.66 -0.60
N GLY A 31 6.13 6.39 -1.20
CA GLY A 31 6.58 6.13 -2.57
C GLY A 31 7.55 7.18 -3.11
N ALA A 32 7.95 7.00 -4.37
CA ALA A 32 8.79 7.93 -5.12
C ALA A 32 8.25 8.07 -6.55
N GLY A 33 7.99 9.31 -6.98
CA GLY A 33 7.44 9.60 -8.30
C GLY A 33 6.08 8.95 -8.54
N ASP A 34 5.97 8.17 -9.61
CA ASP A 34 4.76 7.42 -9.95
C ASP A 34 4.65 6.06 -9.22
N HIS A 35 5.70 5.64 -8.51
CA HIS A 35 5.74 4.39 -7.78
C HIS A 35 5.33 4.57 -6.32
N ILE A 36 4.43 3.73 -5.83
CA ILE A 36 4.03 3.67 -4.41
C ILE A 36 4.34 2.30 -3.83
N VAL A 37 4.65 2.23 -2.54
CA VAL A 37 4.86 0.97 -1.83
C VAL A 37 3.51 0.30 -1.60
N VAL A 38 3.46 -1.00 -1.90
CA VAL A 38 2.28 -1.84 -1.69
C VAL A 38 2.65 -3.11 -0.94
N LEU A 39 1.74 -3.56 -0.08
CA LEU A 39 1.77 -4.90 0.49
C LEU A 39 0.87 -5.81 -0.35
N ILE A 40 1.36 -6.99 -0.69
CA ILE A 40 0.67 -7.97 -1.53
C ILE A 40 0.48 -9.24 -0.71
N LYS A 41 -0.78 -9.61 -0.45
CA LYS A 41 -1.16 -10.85 0.24
C LYS A 41 -1.26 -11.97 -0.78
N HIS A 42 -0.55 -13.08 -0.57
CA HIS A 42 -0.59 -14.19 -1.52
C HIS A 42 -1.95 -14.88 -1.55
N ASP A 43 -2.49 -15.19 -0.37
CA ASP A 43 -3.81 -15.77 -0.18
C ASP A 43 -4.56 -14.97 0.89
N VAL A 44 -5.66 -14.34 0.50
CA VAL A 44 -6.48 -13.47 1.36
C VAL A 44 -7.37 -14.27 2.33
N THR A 45 -7.58 -15.56 2.09
CA THR A 45 -8.38 -16.45 2.93
C THR A 45 -7.56 -17.07 4.07
N ASN A 46 -6.25 -17.21 3.87
CA ASN A 46 -5.32 -17.72 4.86
C ASN A 46 -4.49 -16.59 5.50
N PRO A 47 -4.71 -16.26 6.79
CA PRO A 47 -3.98 -15.17 7.46
C PRO A 47 -2.48 -15.44 7.64
N ARG A 48 -2.06 -16.71 7.57
CA ARG A 48 -0.65 -17.16 7.66
C ARG A 48 0.03 -17.24 6.29
N SER A 49 -0.67 -16.91 5.21
CA SER A 49 -0.07 -16.91 3.88
C SER A 49 1.07 -15.90 3.77
N GLU A 50 2.00 -16.17 2.86
CA GLU A 50 3.11 -15.27 2.58
C GLU A 50 2.59 -13.89 2.16
N LYS A 51 3.28 -12.86 2.62
CA LYS A 51 3.03 -11.47 2.26
C LYS A 51 4.31 -10.91 1.66
N TYR A 52 4.16 -10.17 0.57
CA TYR A 52 5.27 -9.56 -0.13
C TYR A 52 5.15 -8.05 -0.07
N VAL A 53 6.29 -7.37 0.01
CA VAL A 53 6.37 -5.92 -0.19
C VAL A 53 6.83 -5.68 -1.62
N GLY A 54 6.18 -4.73 -2.29
CA GLY A 54 6.46 -4.38 -3.66
C GLY A 54 6.20 -2.90 -3.96
N THR A 55 6.28 -2.54 -5.23
CA THR A 55 5.91 -1.21 -5.70
C THR A 55 4.82 -1.30 -6.77
N TYR A 56 3.87 -0.36 -6.73
CA TYR A 56 2.87 -0.17 -7.77
C TYR A 56 3.17 1.11 -8.54
N SER A 57 3.33 1.01 -9.87
CA SER A 57 3.44 2.16 -10.78
C SER A 57 2.05 2.64 -11.17
N LYS A 58 1.74 3.88 -10.77
CA LYS A 58 0.48 4.56 -11.12
C LYS A 58 0.35 4.76 -12.63
N ALA A 59 1.45 5.09 -13.31
CA ALA A 59 1.43 5.38 -14.74
C ALA A 59 1.24 4.11 -15.59
N LYS A 60 1.82 2.99 -15.16
CA LYS A 60 1.78 1.73 -15.92
C LYS A 60 0.65 0.79 -15.51
N ASP A 61 -0.02 1.06 -14.39
CA ASP A 61 -0.97 0.15 -13.75
C ASP A 61 -0.38 -1.26 -13.50
N MET A 62 0.83 -1.28 -12.93
CA MET A 62 1.59 -2.51 -12.68
C MET A 62 2.15 -2.56 -11.26
N ALA A 63 2.06 -3.72 -10.62
CA ALA A 63 2.73 -3.98 -9.34
C ALA A 63 3.91 -4.95 -9.52
N PHE A 64 5.03 -4.64 -8.88
CA PHE A 64 6.29 -5.37 -8.94
C PHE A 64 6.65 -5.85 -7.53
N TYR A 65 6.96 -7.13 -7.38
CA TYR A 65 7.38 -7.69 -6.09
C TYR A 65 8.32 -8.87 -6.27
N MET A 66 9.03 -9.24 -5.21
CA MET A 66 9.95 -10.38 -5.20
C MET A 66 9.28 -11.54 -4.46
N ARG A 67 9.21 -12.72 -5.09
CA ARG A 67 8.70 -13.96 -4.48
C ARG A 67 9.84 -14.95 -4.31
N GLY A 68 10.43 -15.01 -3.12
CA GLY A 68 11.51 -15.94 -2.76
C GLY A 68 12.81 -15.71 -3.55
N GLY A 69 13.95 -15.62 -2.83
CA GLY A 69 15.33 -15.68 -3.35
C GLY A 69 15.74 -14.64 -4.39
N SER A 70 15.08 -14.57 -5.54
CA SER A 70 15.36 -13.63 -6.64
C SER A 70 14.21 -13.52 -7.66
N GLN A 71 13.07 -14.19 -7.49
CA GLN A 71 12.05 -14.23 -8.54
C GLN A 71 11.21 -12.94 -8.54
N LYS A 72 11.50 -12.05 -9.50
CA LYS A 72 10.66 -10.88 -9.78
C LYS A 72 9.31 -11.32 -10.37
N LYS A 73 8.22 -10.85 -9.77
CA LYS A 73 6.86 -11.00 -10.26
C LYS A 73 6.28 -9.65 -10.63
N VAL A 74 5.41 -9.66 -11.64
CA VAL A 74 4.72 -8.48 -12.14
C VAL A 74 3.24 -8.78 -12.26
N LEU A 75 2.41 -8.00 -11.57
CA LEU A 75 0.97 -7.95 -11.80
C LEU A 75 0.70 -6.80 -12.77
N ARG A 76 -0.01 -7.08 -13.87
CA ARG A 76 -0.38 -6.07 -14.88
C ARG A 76 -1.86 -5.74 -14.80
N ASN A 77 -2.22 -4.55 -15.26
CA ASN A 77 -3.59 -4.05 -15.29
C ASN A 77 -4.25 -4.14 -13.91
N VAL A 78 -3.51 -3.81 -12.85
CA VAL A 78 -3.90 -4.07 -11.45
C VAL A 78 -5.24 -3.41 -11.15
N LYS A 79 -5.37 -2.11 -11.40
CA LYS A 79 -6.59 -1.34 -11.17
C LYS A 79 -7.76 -1.89 -11.98
N SER A 80 -7.54 -2.20 -13.25
CA SER A 80 -8.59 -2.79 -14.09
C SER A 80 -9.05 -4.14 -13.56
N ASN A 81 -8.12 -5.03 -13.20
CA ASN A 81 -8.40 -6.37 -12.70
C ASN A 81 -9.05 -6.34 -11.31
N MET A 82 -8.70 -5.39 -10.44
CA MET A 82 -9.38 -5.23 -9.16
C MET A 82 -10.81 -4.71 -9.33
N LYS A 83 -11.04 -3.81 -10.29
CA LYS A 83 -12.38 -3.31 -10.61
C LYS A 83 -13.29 -4.38 -11.23
N SER A 84 -12.73 -5.26 -12.07
CA SER A 84 -13.49 -6.36 -12.69
C SER A 84 -13.64 -7.59 -11.79
N GLY A 85 -12.97 -7.63 -10.63
CA GLY A 85 -12.96 -8.79 -9.73
C GLY A 85 -11.98 -9.91 -10.11
N ASN A 86 -11.24 -9.75 -11.22
CA ASN A 86 -10.17 -10.69 -11.63
C ASN A 86 -8.97 -10.70 -10.68
N LEU A 87 -8.83 -9.64 -9.87
CA LEU A 87 -7.84 -9.53 -8.81
C LEU A 87 -8.57 -9.20 -7.51
N GLY A 88 -8.36 -9.99 -6.47
CA GLY A 88 -9.06 -9.83 -5.19
C GLY A 88 -8.86 -8.43 -4.60
N ALA A 89 -9.97 -7.77 -4.22
CA ALA A 89 -9.94 -6.40 -3.69
C ALA A 89 -9.05 -6.23 -2.44
N GLN A 90 -8.90 -7.32 -1.68
CA GLN A 90 -8.12 -7.38 -0.44
C GLN A 90 -6.65 -7.79 -0.67
N MET A 91 -6.26 -8.12 -1.90
CA MET A 91 -4.96 -8.69 -2.21
C MET A 91 -3.82 -7.66 -2.13
N LEU A 92 -4.11 -6.40 -2.48
CA LEU A 92 -3.14 -5.31 -2.38
C LEU A 92 -3.58 -4.29 -1.32
N GLU A 93 -2.63 -3.85 -0.51
CA GLU A 93 -2.78 -2.73 0.42
C GLU A 93 -1.79 -1.63 0.06
N VAL A 94 -2.23 -0.38 0.12
CA VAL A 94 -1.34 0.79 0.06
C VAL A 94 -0.88 1.15 1.46
N ILE A 95 0.33 1.71 1.57
CA ILE A 95 0.87 2.23 2.82
C ILE A 95 0.69 3.74 2.83
N CYS A 96 -0.03 4.22 3.84
CA CYS A 96 -0.31 5.61 4.11
C CYS A 96 0.53 6.08 5.29
N GLU A 97 1.22 7.20 5.12
CA GLU A 97 1.82 7.96 6.19
C GLU A 97 0.77 8.91 6.79
N MET A 98 0.64 8.88 8.11
CA MET A 98 -0.25 9.76 8.87
C MET A 98 0.55 10.49 9.94
N GLU A 99 0.27 11.78 10.10
CA GLU A 99 0.77 12.53 11.24
C GLU A 99 -0.01 12.11 12.49
N PHE A 100 0.67 11.97 13.62
CA PHE A 100 0.05 11.56 14.89
C PHE A 100 -1.16 12.42 15.31
N ALA A 101 -1.21 13.70 14.92
CA ALA A 101 -2.35 14.59 15.17
C ALA A 101 -3.66 14.10 14.50
N GLN A 102 -3.57 13.31 13.43
CA GLN A 102 -4.71 12.73 12.72
C GLN A 102 -5.07 11.32 13.24
N ALA A 103 -4.12 10.61 13.85
CA ALA A 103 -4.31 9.25 14.36
C ALA A 103 -5.21 9.17 15.61
N GLY A 104 -5.47 10.30 16.29
CA GLY A 104 -6.28 10.38 17.52
C GLY A 104 -7.72 10.85 17.35
N ARG A 105 -8.17 11.21 16.14
CA ARG A 105 -9.54 11.75 15.89
C ARG A 105 -10.57 10.70 15.44
N GLY A 106 -10.19 9.42 15.39
CA GLY A 106 -11.11 8.31 15.10
C GLY A 106 -11.47 7.54 16.37
N ARG A 107 -12.37 8.08 17.19
CA ARG A 107 -13.16 7.33 18.16
C ARG A 107 -14.61 7.76 18.06
#